data_AF-A0A821M242-F1
#
_entry.id   AF-A0A821M242-F1
#
_cell.length_a   1.000
_cell.length_b   1.000
_cell.length_c   1.000
_cell.angle_alpha   90.00
_cell.angle_beta   90.00
_cell.angle_gamma   90.00
#
_symmetry.space_group_name_H-M   'P 1'
#
loop_
_entity.id
_entity.type
_entity.pdbx_description
1 polymer ?
#
loop_
_entity_poly.entity_id
_entity_poly.type
_entity_poly.pdbx_seq_one_letter_code
_entity_poly.pdbx_strand_id
1 'polypeptide(L)'
;MAVVVYLYTVIAFNFFRKFYTKEEDEEKEENCKDMLTCFKFHMYSGIRAGGGIGDELESPNGDALELYRIVFDITFFFFIIVILLAIIQGLIIDAFGDLREQLDSVKETLE
;
A
#
# COMPACT_ATOMS: atom_id res chain seq x y z
N MET A 1 -3.29 8.27 4.64
CA MET A 1 -2.92 6.86 4.41
C MET A 1 -4.09 5.91 4.64
N ALA A 2 -4.51 5.63 5.87
CA ALA A 2 -5.59 4.68 6.16
C ALA A 2 -6.91 4.96 5.43
N VAL A 3 -7.30 6.24 5.30
CA VAL A 3 -8.49 6.66 4.54
C VAL A 3 -8.38 6.30 3.05
N VAL A 4 -7.20 6.49 2.44
CA VAL A 4 -6.98 6.16 1.02
C VAL A 4 -7.05 4.65 0.83
N VAL A 5 -6.41 3.88 1.71
CA VAL A 5 -6.51 2.41 1.71
C VAL A 5 -7.95 1.96 1.85
N TYR A 6 -8.73 2.58 2.73
CA TYR A 6 -10.16 2.26 2.90
C TYR A 6 -10.97 2.52 1.62
N LEU A 7 -10.71 3.63 0.91
CA LEU A 7 -11.36 3.88 -0.39
C LEU A 7 -11.04 2.80 -1.42
N TYR A 8 -9.77 2.38 -1.51
CA TYR A 8 -9.38 1.24 -2.36
C TYR A 8 -10.06 -0.06 -1.92
N THR A 9 -10.19 -0.30 -0.61
CA THR A 9 -10.93 -1.46 -0.08
C THR A 9 -12.41 -1.43 -0.48
N VAL A 10 -13.08 -0.26 -0.41
CA VAL A 10 -14.48 -0.13 -0.86
C VAL A 10 -14.60 -0.49 -2.33
N ILE A 11 -13.71 0.03 -3.18
CA ILE A 11 -13.72 -0.25 -4.62
C ILE A 11 -13.46 -1.74 -4.87
N ALA A 12 -12.45 -2.33 -4.21
CA ALA A 12 -12.13 -3.74 -4.30
C ALA A 12 -13.29 -4.63 -3.88
N PHE A 13 -13.93 -4.33 -2.76
CA PHE A 13 -15.04 -5.11 -2.21
C PHE A 13 -16.25 -5.13 -3.14
N ASN A 14 -16.53 -4.02 -3.85
CA ASN A 14 -17.68 -3.92 -4.75
C ASN A 14 -17.42 -4.50 -6.14
N PHE A 15 -16.21 -4.32 -6.70
CA PHE A 15 -15.94 -4.64 -8.11
C PHE A 15 -14.98 -5.80 -8.32
N PHE A 16 -14.02 -6.00 -7.40
CA PHE A 16 -12.90 -6.92 -7.58
C PHE A 16 -12.88 -8.08 -6.59
N ARG A 17 -13.95 -8.28 -5.80
CA ARG A 17 -14.02 -9.29 -4.74
C ARG A 17 -13.61 -10.71 -5.18
N LYS A 18 -13.92 -11.09 -6.42
CA LYS A 18 -13.57 -12.40 -6.98
C LYS A 18 -12.07 -12.68 -7.05
N PHE A 19 -11.23 -11.66 -7.15
CA PHE A 19 -9.77 -11.78 -7.25
C PHE A 19 -9.08 -11.95 -5.89
N TYR A 20 -9.84 -11.83 -4.79
CA TYR A 20 -9.33 -11.94 -3.41
C TYR A 20 -9.50 -13.35 -2.82
N THR A 21 -9.68 -14.33 -3.68
CA THR A 21 -9.82 -15.73 -3.33
C THR A 21 -8.55 -16.42 -3.79
N LYS A 22 -7.79 -17.02 -2.85
CA LYS A 22 -6.69 -17.91 -3.19
C LYS A 22 -7.12 -19.35 -2.90
N GLU A 23 -6.83 -20.26 -3.81
CA GLU A 23 -6.99 -21.70 -3.56
C GLU A 23 -5.61 -22.27 -3.22
N GLU A 24 -5.30 -22.38 -1.93
CA GLU A 24 -4.10 -23.06 -1.42
C GLU A 24 -4.53 -24.34 -0.69
N ASP A 25 -3.95 -25.48 -1.09
CA ASP A 25 -3.99 -26.77 -0.38
C ASP A 25 -5.36 -27.17 0.21
N GLU A 26 -6.39 -27.25 -0.64
CA GLU A 26 -7.76 -27.71 -0.32
C GLU A 26 -8.59 -26.76 0.56
N GLU A 27 -8.04 -25.63 1.03
CA GLU A 27 -8.78 -24.57 1.72
C GLU A 27 -8.92 -23.30 0.86
N LYS A 28 -10.17 -22.86 0.68
CA LYS A 28 -10.49 -21.64 -0.05
C LYS A 28 -10.33 -20.42 0.86
N GLU A 29 -9.17 -19.78 0.79
CA GLU A 29 -8.89 -18.59 1.59
C GLU A 29 -9.43 -17.34 0.89
N GLU A 30 -10.63 -16.91 1.28
CA GLU A 30 -11.22 -15.68 0.77
C GLU A 30 -10.82 -14.51 1.68
N ASN A 31 -9.86 -13.71 1.23
CA ASN A 31 -9.32 -12.56 1.96
C ASN A 31 -10.28 -11.36 2.03
N CYS A 32 -11.37 -11.40 1.26
CA CYS A 32 -12.36 -10.33 1.16
C CYS A 32 -13.81 -10.85 1.30
N LYS A 33 -14.11 -11.61 2.37
CA LYS A 33 -15.49 -12.06 2.71
C LYS A 33 -16.35 -10.91 3.22
N ASP A 34 -15.85 -10.23 4.24
CA ASP A 34 -16.48 -9.08 4.89
C ASP A 34 -15.60 -7.84 4.71
N MET A 35 -16.23 -6.67 4.82
CA MET A 35 -15.56 -5.39 4.64
C MET A 35 -14.35 -5.23 5.60
N LEU A 36 -14.51 -5.66 6.85
CA LEU A 36 -13.43 -5.59 7.85
C LEU A 36 -12.25 -6.51 7.49
N THR A 37 -12.52 -7.72 7.01
CA THR A 37 -11.49 -8.68 6.61
C THR A 37 -10.75 -8.16 5.38
N CYS A 38 -11.47 -7.61 4.40
CA CYS A 38 -10.89 -7.00 3.21
C CYS A 38 -10.00 -5.80 3.56
N PHE A 39 -10.44 -4.94 4.48
CA PHE A 39 -9.65 -3.80 4.95
C PHE A 39 -8.38 -4.24 5.68
N LYS A 40 -8.49 -5.24 6.57
CA LYS A 40 -7.34 -5.84 7.24
C LYS A 40 -6.33 -6.41 6.24
N PHE A 41 -6.80 -7.11 5.21
CA PHE A 41 -5.95 -7.64 4.16
C PHE A 41 -5.20 -6.54 3.40
N HIS A 42 -5.88 -5.46 2.99
CA HIS A 42 -5.23 -4.33 2.32
C HIS A 42 -4.19 -3.65 3.20
N MET A 43 -4.51 -3.47 4.49
CA MET A 43 -3.59 -2.85 5.46
C MET A 43 -2.38 -3.72 5.77
N TYR A 44 -2.57 -5.05 5.87
CA TYR A 44 -1.51 -5.97 6.28
C TYR A 44 -0.71 -6.50 5.10
N SER A 45 -1.34 -7.16 4.13
CA SER A 45 -0.65 -7.74 2.98
C SER A 45 -0.42 -6.68 1.90
N GLY A 46 -1.44 -5.88 1.56
CA GLY A 46 -1.36 -4.90 0.47
C GLY A 46 -0.26 -3.84 0.64
N ILE A 47 -0.08 -3.27 1.85
CA ILE A 47 0.96 -2.25 2.10
C ILE A 47 2.36 -2.87 2.20
N ARG A 48 2.48 -4.13 2.64
CA ARG A 48 3.76 -4.81 2.82
C ARG A 48 4.29 -5.45 1.54
N ALA A 49 3.43 -5.69 0.56
CA ALA A 49 3.81 -6.18 -0.74
C ALA A 49 4.63 -5.12 -1.50
N GLY A 50 5.83 -5.50 -1.93
CA GLY A 50 6.80 -4.58 -2.55
C GLY A 50 6.32 -3.99 -3.88
N GLY A 51 5.57 -4.75 -4.69
CA GLY A 51 4.92 -4.30 -5.92
C GLY A 51 3.50 -3.77 -5.71
N GLY A 52 3.04 -3.67 -4.46
CA GLY A 52 1.67 -3.32 -4.12
C GLY A 52 0.73 -4.52 -4.11
N ILE A 53 -0.58 -4.27 -4.07
CA ILE A 53 -1.58 -5.30 -3.81
C ILE A 53 -1.70 -6.35 -4.93
N GLY A 54 -1.25 -6.04 -6.16
CA GLY A 54 -1.27 -6.98 -7.28
C GLY A 54 -0.43 -8.23 -7.06
N ASP A 55 0.64 -8.16 -6.25
CA ASP A 55 1.49 -9.32 -5.92
C ASP A 55 0.74 -10.36 -5.07
N GLU A 56 -0.30 -9.94 -4.36
CA GLU A 56 -1.06 -10.77 -3.42
C GLU A 56 -2.41 -11.23 -3.98
N LEU A 57 -2.74 -10.87 -5.21
CA LEU A 57 -4.02 -11.17 -5.85
C LEU A 57 -3.83 -12.11 -7.04
N GLU A 58 -4.88 -12.83 -7.41
CA GLU A 58 -4.85 -13.66 -8.60
C GLU A 58 -4.67 -12.83 -9.88
N SER A 59 -4.06 -13.45 -10.89
CA SER A 59 -3.80 -12.81 -12.18
C SER A 59 -5.10 -12.36 -12.85
N PRO A 60 -5.16 -11.12 -13.38
CA PRO A 60 -6.36 -10.60 -14.05
C PRO A 60 -6.59 -11.14 -15.47
N ASN A 61 -5.66 -11.95 -16.00
CA ASN A 61 -5.60 -12.31 -17.41
C ASN A 61 -6.86 -13.02 -17.89
N GLY A 62 -7.47 -12.51 -18.95
CA GLY A 62 -8.66 -13.13 -19.57
C GLY A 62 -9.98 -12.77 -18.90
N ASP A 63 -9.98 -11.88 -17.92
CA ASP A 63 -11.20 -11.35 -17.32
C ASP A 63 -11.71 -10.08 -18.03
N ALA A 64 -13.02 -9.87 -18.06
CA ALA A 64 -13.61 -8.66 -18.63
C ALA A 64 -13.15 -7.35 -17.94
N LEU A 65 -12.70 -7.44 -16.69
CA LEU A 65 -12.21 -6.31 -15.89
C LEU A 65 -10.68 -6.19 -15.87
N GLU A 66 -9.96 -6.93 -16.72
CA GLU A 66 -8.50 -6.98 -16.74
C GLU A 66 -7.85 -5.58 -16.74
N LEU A 67 -8.25 -4.72 -17.69
CA LEU A 67 -7.72 -3.37 -17.80
C LEU A 67 -8.00 -2.52 -16.53
N TYR A 68 -9.21 -2.62 -15.98
CA TYR A 68 -9.57 -1.89 -14.76
C TYR A 68 -8.80 -2.39 -13.54
N ARG A 69 -8.54 -3.70 -13.48
CA ARG A 69 -7.76 -4.33 -12.42
C ARG A 69 -6.29 -3.91 -12.49
N ILE A 70 -5.70 -3.84 -13.68
CA ILE A 70 -4.34 -3.33 -13.89
C ILE A 70 -4.24 -1.85 -13.46
N VAL A 71 -5.19 -1.01 -13.87
CA VAL A 71 -5.21 0.41 -13.46
C VAL A 71 -5.35 0.54 -11.94
N PHE A 72 -6.17 -0.29 -11.30
CA PHE A 72 -6.31 -0.35 -9.85
C PHE A 72 -4.97 -0.70 -9.16
N ASP A 73 -4.24 -1.71 -9.64
CA ASP A 73 -2.93 -2.08 -9.08
C ASP A 73 -1.89 -0.97 -9.21
N ILE A 74 -1.76 -0.41 -10.41
CA ILE A 74 -0.79 0.65 -10.68
C ILE A 74 -1.07 1.88 -9.81
N THR A 75 -2.34 2.29 -9.71
CA THR A 75 -2.72 3.44 -8.89
C THR A 75 -2.55 3.16 -7.40
N PHE A 76 -2.85 1.95 -6.93
CA PHE A 76 -2.57 1.53 -5.56
C PHE A 76 -1.06 1.63 -5.26
N PHE A 77 -0.20 1.11 -6.15
CA PHE A 77 1.25 1.18 -5.99
C PHE A 77 1.76 2.63 -5.89
N PHE A 78 1.34 3.52 -6.80
CA PHE A 78 1.77 4.92 -6.76
C PHE A 78 1.25 5.67 -5.53
N PHE A 79 -0.05 5.60 -5.23
CA PHE A 79 -0.64 6.41 -4.17
C PHE A 79 -0.36 5.89 -2.76
N ILE A 80 -0.21 4.57 -2.60
CA ILE A 80 0.05 3.97 -1.29
C ILE A 80 1.56 3.75 -1.15
N ILE A 81 2.19 2.90 -1.95
CA ILE A 81 3.58 2.49 -1.70
C ILE A 81 4.55 3.66 -1.94
N VAL A 82 4.52 4.29 -3.12
CA VAL A 82 5.49 5.35 -3.46
C VAL A 82 5.36 6.57 -2.53
N ILE A 83 4.13 7.02 -2.27
CA ILE A 83 3.90 8.15 -1.34
C ILE A 83 4.29 7.79 0.10
N LEU A 84 4.01 6.57 0.58
CA LEU A 84 4.44 6.14 1.93
C LEU A 84 5.96 6.26 2.06
N LEU A 85 6.68 5.66 1.10
CA LEU A 85 8.14 5.63 1.12
C LEU A 85 8.72 7.03 1.01
N ALA A 86 8.15 7.88 0.16
CA ALA A 86 8.57 9.28 0.03
C ALA A 86 8.37 10.07 1.33
N ILE A 87 7.25 9.87 2.04
CA ILE A 87 7.01 10.52 3.34
C ILE A 87 8.03 10.05 4.38
N ILE A 88 8.26 8.74 4.49
CA ILE A 88 9.20 8.18 5.47
C ILE A 88 10.62 8.69 5.19
N GLN A 89 11.06 8.64 3.95
CA GLN A 89 12.38 9.15 3.55
C GLN A 89 12.48 10.67 3.77
N GLY A 90 11.43 11.42 3.44
CA GLY A 90 11.36 12.86 3.68
C GLY A 90 11.54 13.21 5.16
N LEU A 91 10.80 12.54 6.06
CA LEU A 91 10.92 12.76 7.51
C LEU A 91 12.30 12.41 8.07
N ILE A 92 12.92 11.34 7.56
CA ILE A 92 14.28 10.96 7.97
C ILE A 92 15.29 12.02 7.53
N ILE A 93 15.20 12.49 6.28
CA ILE A 93 16.10 13.53 5.75
C ILE A 93 15.94 14.84 6.53
N ASP A 94 14.71 15.24 6.82
CA ASP A 94 14.38 16.44 7.59
C ASP A 94 15.02 16.38 8.99
N ALA A 95 14.85 15.26 9.71
CA ALA A 95 15.43 15.07 11.03
C ALA A 95 16.98 15.10 11.03
N PHE A 96 17.63 14.56 9.99
CA PHE A 96 19.09 14.66 9.84
C PHE A 96 19.53 16.07 9.46
N GLY A 97 18.70 16.80 8.71
CA GLY A 97 18.88 18.23 8.42
C GLY A 97 18.89 19.06 9.71
N ASP A 98 17.87 18.90 10.54
CA ASP A 98 17.73 19.60 11.82
C ASP A 98 18.90 19.31 12.77
N LEU A 99 19.35 18.06 12.86
CA LEU A 99 20.49 17.68 13.71
C LEU A 99 21.79 18.35 13.24
N ARG A 100 21.97 18.51 11.93
CA ARG A 100 23.14 19.17 11.35
C ARG A 100 23.12 20.67 11.64
N GLU A 101 21.97 21.33 11.46
CA GLU A 101 21.83 22.76 11.76
C GLU A 101 22.11 23.06 13.24
N GLN A 102 21.66 22.20 14.16
CA GLN A 102 21.99 22.34 15.58
C GLN A 102 23.49 22.26 15.85
N LEU A 103 24.19 21.30 15.22
CA LEU A 103 25.63 21.14 15.38
C LEU A 103 26.40 22.37 14.88
N ASP A 104 26.00 22.91 13.74
CA ASP A 104 26.64 24.10 13.14
C ASP A 104 26.42 25.35 14.02
N SER A 105 25.23 25.53 14.61
CA SER A 105 24.94 26.65 15.52
C SER A 105 25.77 26.62 16.83
N VAL A 106 25.99 25.42 17.39
CA VAL A 106 26.82 25.25 18.60
C VAL A 106 28.27 25.60 18.28
N LYS A 107 28.76 25.21 17.09
CA LYS A 107 30.11 25.53 16.65
C LYS A 107 30.32 27.04 16.51
N GLU A 108 29.36 27.75 15.91
CA GLU A 108 29.42 29.21 15.75
C GLU A 108 29.39 29.95 17.10
N THR A 109 28.70 29.40 18.11
CA THR A 109 28.66 30.01 19.45
C THR A 109 29.98 29.83 20.22
N LEU A 110 30.81 28.86 19.83
CA LEU A 110 32.09 28.56 20.48
C LEU A 110 33.28 29.29 19.84
N GLU A 111 33.11 29.85 18.65
CA GLU A 111 34.08 30.73 17.96
C GLU A 111 33.90 32.20 18.39
#